data_AF-A0A3P9CX26-F1
#
_entry.id   AF-A0A3P9CX26-F1
#
_cell.length_a   1.000
_cell.length_b   1.000
_cell.length_c   1.000
_cell.angle_alpha   90.00
_cell.angle_beta   90.00
_cell.angle_gamma   90.00
#
_symmetry.space_group_name_H-M   'P 1'
#
loop_
_entity.id
_entity.type
_entity.pdbx_description
1 polymer ?
#
loop_
_entity_poly.entity_id
_entity_poly.type
_entity_poly.pdbx_seq_one_letter_code
_entity_poly.pdbx_strand_id
1 'polypeptide(L)'
;IHAILLTINNVCTIYVYLHANFCTRRRHPGRIPPCCPAVTKGNRTAEVVGETYREQAARGHCVKAIIFDTKKGQLCADPDAQWVKDRKSC
;
A
#
# COMPACT_ATOMS: atom_id res chain seq x y z
N ILE A 1 -41.35 8.50 -6.39
CA ILE A 1 -41.71 7.11 -6.78
C ILE A 1 -40.44 6.31 -6.70
N HIS A 2 -40.35 5.43 -5.70
CA HIS A 2 -39.21 4.56 -5.46
C HIS A 2 -38.97 3.62 -6.65
N ALA A 3 -37.70 3.35 -6.95
CA ALA A 3 -37.15 2.09 -7.46
C ALA A 3 -35.88 2.36 -8.28
N ILE A 4 -34.82 1.56 -8.31
CA ILE A 4 -34.37 0.34 -7.63
C ILE A 4 -32.85 0.38 -7.85
N LEU A 5 -32.05 0.08 -6.83
CA LEU A 5 -30.63 -0.20 -7.01
C LEU A 5 -30.49 -1.53 -7.78
N LEU A 6 -30.23 -1.48 -9.09
CA LEU A 6 -29.70 -2.64 -9.81
C LEU A 6 -28.18 -2.51 -9.88
N THR A 7 -27.51 -3.06 -8.87
CA THR A 7 -26.10 -3.41 -8.97
C THR A 7 -25.95 -4.56 -9.96
N ILE A 8 -25.65 -4.25 -11.21
CA ILE A 8 -25.10 -5.23 -12.15
C ILE A 8 -23.82 -4.64 -12.74
N ASN A 9 -22.73 -5.24 -12.28
CA ASN A 9 -21.38 -5.22 -12.81
C ASN A 9 -21.27 -4.72 -14.26
N ASN A 10 -20.37 -3.76 -14.44
CA ASN A 10 -19.60 -3.63 -15.68
C ASN A 10 -20.45 -3.44 -16.96
N VAL A 11 -21.20 -2.34 -17.04
CA VAL A 11 -21.69 -1.87 -18.34
C VAL A 11 -21.55 -0.35 -18.41
N CYS A 12 -20.76 0.09 -19.38
CA CYS A 12 -20.59 1.47 -19.79
C CYS A 12 -21.89 1.95 -20.46
N THR A 13 -22.77 2.63 -19.72
CA THR A 13 -23.93 3.30 -20.32
C THR A 13 -23.53 4.67 -20.84
N ILE A 14 -23.38 4.73 -22.16
CA ILE A 14 -23.20 5.93 -22.96
C ILE A 14 -24.47 6.78 -22.83
N TYR A 15 -24.37 7.98 -22.26
CA TYR A 15 -25.33 9.07 -22.50
C TYR A 15 -24.58 10.18 -23.23
N VAL A 16 -24.71 10.20 -24.56
CA VAL A 16 -24.04 11.17 -25.45
C VAL A 16 -24.73 12.52 -25.32
N TYR A 17 -24.08 13.49 -24.67
CA TYR A 17 -24.30 14.91 -24.91
C TYR A 17 -22.93 15.57 -25.15
N LEU A 18 -22.88 16.44 -26.16
CA LEU A 18 -21.68 16.88 -26.88
C LEU A 18 -20.44 17.29 -26.04
N HIS A 19 -19.28 16.95 -26.64
CA HIS A 19 -17.97 17.61 -26.56
C HIS A 19 -16.99 17.28 -25.40
N ALA A 20 -15.76 16.94 -25.84
CA ALA A 20 -14.56 16.57 -25.10
C ALA A 20 -14.63 15.25 -24.29
N ASN A 21 -14.28 14.15 -24.96
CA ASN A 21 -13.89 12.89 -24.35
C ASN A 21 -12.55 13.06 -23.59
N PHE A 22 -12.54 13.85 -22.52
CA PHE A 22 -11.51 13.68 -21.52
C PHE A 22 -11.89 12.42 -20.77
N CYS A 23 -11.32 11.29 -21.19
CA CYS A 23 -11.18 10.17 -20.28
C CYS A 23 -10.35 10.70 -19.11
N THR A 24 -11.02 11.29 -18.11
CA THR A 24 -10.52 11.19 -16.77
C THR A 24 -10.50 9.69 -16.56
N ARG A 25 -9.31 9.07 -16.70
CA ARG A 25 -8.98 8.04 -15.74
C ARG A 25 -9.21 8.77 -14.44
N ARG A 26 -10.37 8.55 -13.82
CA ARG A 26 -10.44 8.49 -12.39
C ARG A 26 -9.41 7.42 -12.08
N ARG A 27 -8.14 7.83 -11.96
CA ARG A 27 -7.25 7.24 -11.01
C ARG A 27 -8.14 7.26 -9.79
N HIS A 28 -8.73 6.11 -9.42
CA HIS A 28 -8.95 5.85 -8.01
C HIS A 28 -7.75 6.49 -7.36
N PRO A 29 -7.91 7.55 -6.53
CA PRO A 29 -6.76 8.22 -5.95
C PRO A 29 -5.96 7.06 -5.42
N GLY A 30 -4.86 6.77 -6.14
CA GLY A 30 -4.24 5.47 -6.02
C GLY A 30 -3.99 5.44 -4.54
N ARG A 31 -4.43 4.41 -3.82
CA ARG A 31 -3.77 4.12 -2.58
C ARG A 31 -2.34 3.86 -3.02
N ILE A 32 -1.56 4.93 -3.16
CA ILE A 32 -0.11 4.92 -3.10
C ILE A 32 0.02 4.25 -1.76
N PRO A 33 0.41 2.96 -1.73
CA PRO A 33 0.55 2.30 -0.45
C PRO A 33 1.44 3.22 0.38
N PRO A 34 1.01 3.62 1.59
CA PRO A 34 1.78 4.56 2.39
C PRO A 34 3.17 3.97 2.52
N CYS A 35 4.13 4.63 1.88
CA CYS A 35 5.49 4.17 1.90
C CYS A 35 6.12 4.64 3.20
N CYS A 36 7.13 3.92 3.70
CA CYS A 36 7.86 4.35 4.88
C CYS A 36 8.66 5.64 4.58
N PRO A 37 8.39 6.78 5.25
CA PRO A 37 9.23 7.97 5.15
C PRO A 37 10.46 7.89 6.08
N ALA A 38 10.43 6.98 7.05
CA ALA A 38 11.50 6.71 7.99
C ALA A 38 11.47 5.23 8.42
N VAL A 39 12.59 4.77 8.99
CA VAL A 39 12.76 3.41 9.53
C VAL A 39 12.88 3.43 11.04
N THR A 40 12.47 2.34 11.68
CA THR A 40 12.62 2.14 13.13
C THR A 40 14.05 1.69 13.43
N LYS A 41 14.74 2.45 14.29
CA LYS A 41 16.12 2.14 14.72
C LYS A 41 16.20 1.12 15.86
N GLY A 42 15.14 1.01 16.68
CA GLY A 42 15.10 0.08 17.80
C GLY A 42 14.80 -1.35 17.35
N ASN A 43 15.33 -2.33 18.10
CA ASN A 43 14.95 -3.73 17.91
C ASN A 43 13.47 -3.93 18.29
N ARG A 44 12.69 -4.44 17.33
CA ARG A 44 11.24 -4.68 17.47
C ARG A 44 10.86 -6.10 17.07
N THR A 45 11.81 -7.05 17.12
CA THR A 45 11.57 -8.44 16.74
C THR A 45 10.39 -9.07 17.48
N ALA A 46 10.18 -8.71 18.75
CA ALA A 46 9.07 -9.20 19.56
C ALA A 46 7.67 -8.75 19.07
N GLU A 47 7.59 -7.69 18.27
CA GLU A 47 6.32 -7.15 17.76
C GLU A 47 5.97 -7.70 16.38
N VAL A 48 6.95 -8.24 15.64
CA VAL A 48 6.75 -8.84 14.33
C VAL A 48 5.91 -10.11 14.45
N VAL A 49 4.90 -10.24 13.60
CA VAL A 49 4.08 -11.44 13.50
C VAL A 49 4.30 -12.10 12.15
N GLY A 50 4.58 -13.41 12.17
CA GLY A 50 4.84 -14.20 10.97
C GLY A 50 6.28 -14.09 10.45
N GLU A 51 6.51 -14.74 9.31
CA GLU A 51 7.83 -14.84 8.66
C GLU A 51 7.90 -14.02 7.37
N THR A 52 6.77 -13.47 6.93
CA THR A 52 6.68 -12.69 5.69
C THR A 52 7.10 -11.24 5.91
N TYR A 53 7.79 -10.69 4.93
CA TYR A 53 8.16 -9.28 4.90
C TYR A 53 8.00 -8.73 3.48
N ARG A 54 7.90 -7.41 3.37
CA ARG A 54 7.90 -6.69 2.09
C ARG A 54 9.06 -5.74 2.02
N GLU A 55 9.77 -5.74 0.90
CA GLU A 55 10.85 -4.79 0.68
C GLU A 55 10.31 -3.52 0.01
N GLN A 56 10.77 -2.37 0.50
CA GLN A 56 10.50 -1.08 -0.10
C GLN A 56 11.79 -0.48 -0.63
N ALA A 57 11.81 -0.19 -1.93
CA ALA A 57 12.87 0.60 -2.55
C ALA A 57 12.71 2.09 -2.18
N ALA A 58 13.83 2.80 -2.03
CA ALA A 58 13.81 4.24 -1.86
C ALA A 58 13.24 4.92 -3.12
N ARG A 59 12.30 5.86 -2.94
CA ARG A 59 11.70 6.62 -4.05
C ARG A 59 11.12 7.94 -3.54
N GLY A 60 11.71 9.07 -3.96
CA GLY A 60 11.24 10.40 -3.53
C GLY A 60 11.33 10.56 -2.02
N HIS A 61 10.19 10.76 -1.35
CA HIS A 61 10.10 10.87 0.11
C HIS A 61 10.09 9.51 0.83
N CYS A 62 10.05 8.39 0.10
CA CYS A 62 10.09 7.05 0.66
C CYS A 62 11.55 6.60 0.85
N VAL A 63 11.88 6.12 2.05
CA VAL A 63 13.21 5.55 2.33
C VAL A 63 13.25 4.06 2.00
N LYS A 64 14.46 3.50 1.87
CA LYS A 64 14.65 2.04 1.76
C LYS A 64 14.27 1.41 3.09
N ALA A 65 13.33 0.46 3.08
CA ALA A 65 12.80 -0.13 4.32
C ALA A 65 12.35 -1.58 4.12
N ILE A 66 12.36 -2.34 5.21
CA ILE A 66 11.72 -3.66 5.29
C ILE A 66 10.44 -3.51 6.09
N ILE A 67 9.32 -3.91 5.50
CA ILE A 67 8.01 -3.78 6.12
C ILE A 67 7.63 -5.14 6.69
N PHE A 68 7.54 -5.21 8.00
CA PHE A 68 7.01 -6.37 8.72
C PHE A 68 5.57 -6.13 9.11
N ASP A 69 4.78 -7.20 9.15
CA ASP A 69 3.47 -7.15 9.79
C ASP A 69 3.65 -7.32 11.30
N THR A 70 2.89 -6.55 12.08
CA THR A 70 2.84 -6.62 13.55
C THR A 70 1.38 -6.71 13.98
N LYS A 71 1.13 -7.06 15.24
CA LYS A 71 -0.24 -7.04 15.81
C LYS A 71 -0.91 -5.66 15.72
N LYS A 72 -0.12 -4.59 15.64
CA LYS A 72 -0.59 -3.18 15.61
C LYS A 72 -0.66 -2.61 14.19
N GLY A 73 -0.24 -3.36 13.18
CA GLY A 73 -0.14 -2.90 11.80
C GLY A 73 1.26 -3.06 11.22
N GLN A 74 1.59 -2.27 10.20
CA GLN A 74 2.85 -2.42 9.47
C GLN A 74 3.98 -1.65 10.14
N LEU A 75 5.11 -2.33 10.35
CA LEU A 75 6.32 -1.76 10.92
C LEU A 75 7.38 -1.58 9.85
N CYS A 76 7.85 -0.34 9.71
CA CYS A 76 9.00 0.01 8.87
C CYS A 76 10.30 -0.23 9.64
N ALA A 77 11.09 -1.20 9.20
CA ALA A 77 12.37 -1.57 9.78
C ALA A 77 13.54 -1.19 8.88
N ASP A 78 14.67 -0.90 9.52
CA ASP A 78 15.90 -0.53 8.83
C ASP A 78 16.55 -1.79 8.20
N PRO A 79 16.73 -1.85 6.86
CA PRO A 79 17.34 -3.00 6.20
C PRO A 79 18.76 -3.29 6.67
N ASP A 80 19.47 -2.29 7.20
CA ASP A 80 20.86 -2.42 7.61
C ASP A 80 21.00 -2.85 9.08
N ALA A 81 19.93 -2.80 9.87
CA ALA A 81 19.93 -3.23 11.26
C ALA A 81 20.13 -4.75 11.39
N GLN A 82 20.98 -5.14 12.35
CA GLN A 82 21.36 -6.55 12.54
C GLN A 82 20.16 -7.46 12.76
N TRP A 83 19.22 -7.06 13.62
CA TRP A 83 18.02 -7.85 13.94
C TRP A 83 17.11 -8.09 12.72
N VAL A 84 17.13 -7.17 11.73
CA VAL A 84 16.38 -7.34 10.47
C VAL A 84 17.06 -8.37 9.58
N LYS A 85 18.40 -8.35 9.51
CA LYS A 85 19.18 -9.34 8.76
C LYS A 85 19.01 -10.73 9.35
N ASP A 86 19.10 -10.86 10.67
CA ASP A 86 18.90 -12.13 11.38
C ASP A 86 17.50 -12.71 11.14
N ARG A 87 16.49 -11.84 10.97
CA ARG A 87 15.11 -12.28 10.69
C ARG A 87 14.87 -12.67 9.24
N LYS A 88 15.67 -12.14 8.31
CA LYS A 88 15.67 -12.55 6.89
C LYS A 88 16.46 -13.82 6.64
N SER A 89 17.42 -14.17 7.51
CA SER A 89 18.36 -15.27 7.31
C SER A 89 17.87 -16.64 7.80
N CYS A 90 16.56 -16.86 7.87
CA CYS A 90 15.98 -18.18 8.21
C CYS A 90 15.62 -18.98 6.96
#